data_AF-Q53666-F1
#
_entry.id   AF-Q53666-F1
#
_cell.length_a   1.000
_cell.length_b   1.000
_cell.length_c   1.000
_cell.angle_alpha   90.00
_cell.angle_beta   90.00
_cell.angle_gamma   90.00
#
_symmetry.space_group_name_H-M   'P 1'
#
loop_
_entity.id
_entity.type
_entity.pdbx_description
1 polymer ?
#
loop_
_entity_poly.entity_id
_entity_poly.type
_entity_poly.pdbx_seq_one_letter_code
_entity_poly.pdbx_strand_id
1 'polypeptide(L)'
;MAKQIIVTDSTSDLSHEYLKQHNIHVIPLSLTIDGKSYTDQVDISSSEYIDHIENDADVKTSQPPIGRFIETYEQLAQDDVEIISIHLSSGLSGTYNTAVQASHMVDGNITVIDSKSISFGLGYQIKQIVELVLLQSKKI
;
A
#
# COMPACT_ATOMS: atom_id res chain seq x y z
N MET A 1 -5.42 20.42 -13.81
CA MET A 1 -5.92 19.07 -13.46
C MET A 1 -5.33 18.73 -12.10
N ALA A 2 -6.10 18.06 -11.24
CA ALA A 2 -5.58 17.62 -9.94
C ALA A 2 -4.42 16.62 -10.15
N LYS A 3 -3.38 16.75 -9.34
CA LYS A 3 -2.26 15.81 -9.31
C LYS A 3 -2.73 14.50 -8.67
N GLN A 4 -2.62 13.39 -9.38
CA GLN A 4 -2.96 12.09 -8.83
C GLN A 4 -1.76 11.48 -8.09
N ILE A 5 -1.99 11.00 -6.87
CA ILE A 5 -1.00 10.30 -6.05
C ILE A 5 -1.50 8.88 -5.79
N ILE A 6 -0.62 7.90 -5.97
CA ILE A 6 -0.94 6.49 -5.79
C ILE A 6 -0.46 6.05 -4.41
N VAL A 7 -1.37 5.47 -3.65
CA VAL A 7 -1.11 4.80 -2.37
C VAL A 7 -1.42 3.31 -2.54
N THR A 8 -0.59 2.45 -1.97
CA THR A 8 -0.79 1.00 -1.93
C THR A 8 -0.30 0.42 -0.61
N ASP A 9 -0.38 -0.90 -0.45
CA ASP A 9 0.21 -1.64 0.67
C ASP A 9 1.43 -2.48 0.23
N SER A 10 2.13 -3.08 1.19
CA SER A 10 3.39 -3.80 0.92
C SER A 10 3.22 -5.11 0.13
N THR A 11 2.00 -5.52 -0.21
CA THR A 11 1.74 -6.85 -0.79
C THR A 11 1.67 -6.88 -2.31
N SER A 12 2.15 -5.83 -2.99
CA SER A 12 2.11 -5.73 -4.46
C SER A 12 3.26 -6.44 -5.19
N ASP A 13 4.31 -6.83 -4.46
CA ASP A 13 5.58 -7.39 -4.98
C ASP A 13 6.28 -6.55 -6.06
N LEU A 14 5.92 -5.27 -6.17
CA LEU A 14 6.65 -4.32 -7.00
C LEU A 14 8.01 -4.02 -6.36
N SER A 15 9.04 -3.84 -7.20
CA SER A 15 10.37 -3.50 -6.68
C SER A 15 10.36 -2.12 -6.02
N HIS A 16 11.18 -1.96 -4.98
CA HIS A 16 11.43 -0.67 -4.33
C HIS A 16 11.86 0.41 -5.33
N GLU A 17 12.65 0.04 -6.34
CA GLU A 17 13.05 0.94 -7.42
C GLU A 17 11.84 1.44 -8.21
N TYR A 18 10.93 0.55 -8.62
CA TYR A 18 9.72 0.93 -9.35
C TYR A 18 8.81 1.84 -8.51
N LEU A 19 8.58 1.46 -7.25
CA LEU A 19 7.76 2.23 -6.31
C LEU A 19 8.32 3.66 -6.14
N LYS A 20 9.64 3.78 -5.94
CA LYS A 20 10.33 5.06 -5.80
C LYS A 20 10.30 5.88 -7.10
N GLN A 21 10.59 5.27 -8.23
CA GLN A 21 10.61 5.93 -9.54
C GLN A 21 9.27 6.59 -9.87
N HIS A 22 8.17 5.97 -9.46
CA HIS A 22 6.82 6.44 -9.73
C HIS A 22 6.16 7.19 -8.57
N ASN A 23 6.91 7.48 -7.50
CA ASN A 23 6.42 8.15 -6.30
C ASN A 23 5.14 7.49 -5.74
N ILE A 24 5.15 6.16 -5.67
CA ILE A 24 4.06 5.37 -5.10
C ILE A 24 4.30 5.28 -3.58
N HIS A 25 3.29 5.68 -2.81
CA HIS A 25 3.35 5.63 -1.36
C HIS A 25 2.88 4.26 -0.86
N VAL A 26 3.71 3.58 -0.09
CA VAL A 26 3.41 2.25 0.45
C VAL A 26 3.11 2.35 1.94
N ILE A 27 1.96 1.83 2.36
CA ILE A 27 1.60 1.65 3.76
C ILE A 27 1.87 0.18 4.12
N PRO A 28 2.98 -0.11 4.83
CA PRO A 28 3.41 -1.49 5.03
C PRO A 28 2.51 -2.23 6.02
N LEU A 29 2.33 -3.54 5.77
CA LEU A 29 1.79 -4.47 6.74
C LEU A 29 2.84 -4.80 7.81
N SER A 30 2.44 -5.57 8.82
CA SER A 30 3.36 -6.04 9.86
C SER A 30 3.37 -7.56 9.99
N LEU A 31 4.51 -8.07 10.42
CA LEU A 31 4.77 -9.46 10.79
C LEU A 31 4.95 -9.53 12.30
N THR A 32 4.46 -10.56 12.95
CA THR A 32 4.81 -10.92 14.33
C THR A 32 5.49 -12.28 14.29
N ILE A 33 6.77 -12.31 14.66
CA ILE A 33 7.62 -13.49 14.66
C ILE A 33 8.07 -13.73 16.09
N ASP A 34 7.71 -14.89 16.67
CA ASP A 34 8.00 -15.27 18.06
C ASP A 34 7.65 -14.17 19.09
N GLY A 35 6.51 -13.50 18.86
CA GLY A 35 6.00 -12.43 19.73
C GLY A 35 6.63 -11.06 19.51
N LYS A 36 7.58 -10.90 18.58
CA LYS A 36 8.16 -9.61 18.20
C LYS A 36 7.56 -9.12 16.88
N SER A 37 7.16 -7.85 16.83
CA SER A 37 6.60 -7.24 15.62
C SER A 37 7.67 -6.59 14.74
N TYR A 38 7.48 -6.70 13.43
CA TYR A 38 8.32 -6.16 12.37
C TYR A 38 7.45 -5.51 11.31
N THR A 39 7.86 -4.36 10.80
CA THR A 39 7.25 -3.72 9.64
C THR A 39 7.80 -4.34 8.36
N ASP A 40 6.93 -4.83 7.49
CA ASP A 40 7.29 -5.55 6.27
C ASP A 40 8.16 -4.67 5.34
N GLN A 41 9.27 -5.24 4.86
CA GLN A 41 10.30 -4.58 4.05
C GLN A 41 10.98 -3.34 4.67
N VAL A 42 10.69 -3.01 5.94
CA VAL A 42 11.30 -1.89 6.66
C VAL A 42 12.19 -2.40 7.80
N ASP A 43 11.62 -3.21 8.69
CA ASP A 43 12.33 -3.78 9.83
C ASP A 43 12.86 -5.20 9.54
N ILE A 44 12.40 -5.81 8.44
CA ILE A 44 12.73 -7.18 8.05
C ILE A 44 12.75 -7.33 6.52
N SER A 45 13.77 -8.00 6.01
CA SER A 45 13.88 -8.39 4.60
C SER A 45 13.23 -9.75 4.33
N SER A 46 12.90 -10.02 3.06
CA SER A 46 12.37 -11.34 2.68
C SER A 46 13.35 -12.49 2.97
N SER A 47 14.66 -12.25 2.91
CA SER A 47 15.67 -13.26 3.29
C SER A 47 15.63 -13.56 4.79
N GLU A 48 15.62 -12.53 5.64
CA GLU A 48 15.53 -12.73 7.09
C GLU A 48 14.21 -13.40 7.48
N TYR A 49 13.12 -13.03 6.81
CA TYR A 49 11.82 -13.69 6.97
C TYR A 49 11.88 -15.19 6.63
N ILE A 50 12.50 -15.56 5.51
CA ILE A 50 12.69 -16.96 5.12
C ILE A 50 13.53 -17.69 6.17
N ASP A 51 14.63 -17.08 6.66
CA ASP A 51 15.47 -17.67 7.70
C ASP A 51 14.65 -17.97 8.97
N HIS A 52 13.74 -17.07 9.38
CA HIS A 52 12.85 -17.32 10.52
C HIS A 52 11.90 -18.52 10.28
N ILE A 53 11.31 -18.61 9.08
CA ILE A 53 10.43 -19.73 8.72
C ILE A 53 11.19 -21.06 8.67
N GLU A 54 12.41 -21.07 8.12
CA GLU A 54 13.27 -22.26 8.06
C GLU A 54 13.73 -22.74 9.45
N ASN A 55 13.67 -21.87 10.46
CA ASN A 55 13.93 -22.18 11.86
C ASN A 55 12.64 -22.44 12.66
N ASP A 56 11.53 -22.77 12.00
CA ASP A 56 10.24 -23.13 12.61
C ASP A 56 9.64 -22.04 13.53
N ALA A 57 9.93 -20.75 13.27
CA ALA A 57 9.37 -19.64 14.05
C ALA A 57 7.84 -19.53 13.92
N ASP A 58 7.15 -19.12 15.00
CA ASP A 58 5.71 -18.79 14.91
C ASP A 58 5.54 -17.43 14.23
N VAL A 59 4.88 -17.43 13.07
CA VAL A 59 4.70 -16.23 12.24
C VAL A 59 3.22 -15.91 12.07
N LYS A 60 2.88 -14.66 12.33
CA LYS A 60 1.55 -14.09 12.07
C LYS A 60 1.69 -12.78 11.31
N THR A 61 0.71 -12.48 10.47
CA THR A 61 0.62 -11.19 9.77
C THR A 61 -0.43 -10.30 10.41
N SER A 62 -0.35 -9.00 10.16
CA SER A 62 -1.35 -8.02 10.58
C SER A 62 -1.47 -6.90 9.54
N GLN A 63 -2.71 -6.47 9.32
CA GLN A 63 -3.00 -5.28 8.52
C GLN A 63 -2.42 -4.02 9.19
N PRO A 64 -2.17 -2.94 8.43
CA PRO A 64 -1.69 -1.70 9.02
C PRO A 64 -2.76 -1.09 9.93
N PRO A 65 -2.38 -0.46 11.05
CA PRO A 65 -3.34 0.23 11.90
C PRO A 65 -3.92 1.46 11.19
N ILE A 66 -5.18 1.80 11.48
CA ILE A 66 -5.90 2.90 10.82
C ILE A 66 -5.16 4.24 10.89
N GLY A 67 -4.45 4.51 12.00
CA GLY A 67 -3.66 5.72 12.19
C GLY A 67 -2.61 5.93 11.09
N ARG A 68 -2.02 4.86 10.54
CA ARG A 68 -1.03 4.97 9.45
C ARG A 68 -1.65 5.41 8.14
N PHE A 69 -2.88 4.99 7.85
CA PHE A 69 -3.64 5.48 6.71
C PHE A 69 -4.01 6.95 6.89
N ILE A 70 -4.52 7.33 8.05
CA ILE A 70 -4.88 8.72 8.37
C ILE A 70 -3.65 9.62 8.20
N GLU A 71 -2.53 9.29 8.86
CA GLU A 71 -1.26 10.04 8.76
C GLU A 71 -0.81 10.20 7.30
N THR A 72 -0.87 9.12 6.52
CA THR A 72 -0.46 9.14 5.11
C THR A 72 -1.40 9.99 4.26
N TYR A 73 -2.71 9.86 4.46
CA TYR A 73 -3.70 10.63 3.71
C TYR A 73 -3.64 12.12 4.06
N GLU A 74 -3.54 12.48 5.33
CA GLU A 74 -3.40 13.89 5.76
C GLU A 74 -2.13 14.53 5.21
N GLN A 75 -1.01 13.79 5.13
CA GLN A 75 0.23 14.29 4.54
C GLN A 75 0.12 14.56 3.04
N LEU A 76 -0.74 13.80 2.35
CA LEU A 76 -0.87 13.84 0.88
C LEU A 76 -2.05 14.70 0.41
N ALA A 77 -3.09 14.84 1.24
CA ALA A 77 -4.29 15.60 0.91
C ALA A 77 -3.97 17.10 0.81
N GLN A 78 -4.04 17.62 -0.42
CA GLN A 78 -3.96 19.04 -0.74
C GLN A 78 -5.09 19.37 -1.71
N ASP A 79 -5.50 20.64 -1.80
CA ASP A 79 -6.67 21.08 -2.59
C ASP A 79 -6.63 20.60 -4.06
N ASP A 80 -5.43 20.52 -4.66
CA ASP A 80 -5.21 20.09 -6.05
C ASP A 80 -4.72 18.63 -6.16
N VAL A 81 -4.97 17.78 -5.16
CA VAL A 81 -4.52 16.37 -5.15
C VAL A 81 -5.70 15.40 -5.09
N GLU A 82 -5.63 14.36 -5.92
CA GLU A 82 -6.48 13.17 -5.83
C GLU A 82 -5.63 11.97 -5.41
N ILE A 83 -6.04 11.26 -4.35
CA ILE A 83 -5.36 10.06 -3.87
C ILE A 83 -6.09 8.83 -4.42
N ILE A 84 -5.37 7.98 -5.16
CA ILE A 84 -5.82 6.67 -5.61
C ILE A 84 -5.18 5.64 -4.68
N SER A 85 -5.95 5.12 -3.73
CA SER A 85 -5.49 4.15 -2.73
C SER A 85 -5.94 2.74 -3.10
N ILE A 86 -5.09 1.97 -3.75
CA ILE A 86 -5.40 0.61 -4.22
C ILE A 86 -4.75 -0.43 -3.33
N HIS A 87 -5.53 -1.41 -2.87
CA HIS A 87 -5.08 -2.38 -1.86
C HIS A 87 -5.35 -3.82 -2.24
N LEU A 88 -4.68 -4.75 -1.56
CA LEU A 88 -4.96 -6.17 -1.69
C LEU A 88 -6.43 -6.50 -1.40
N SER A 89 -6.82 -7.67 -1.91
CA SER A 89 -8.19 -8.19 -1.83
C SER A 89 -8.76 -8.09 -0.41
N SER A 90 -9.94 -7.49 -0.30
CA SER A 90 -10.73 -7.50 0.94
C SER A 90 -11.10 -8.92 1.42
N GLY A 91 -11.05 -9.92 0.53
CA GLY A 91 -11.23 -11.32 0.89
C GLY A 91 -10.01 -11.97 1.57
N LEU A 92 -8.86 -11.30 1.57
CA LEU A 92 -7.60 -11.79 2.15
C LEU A 92 -7.16 -10.99 3.38
N SER A 93 -7.49 -9.69 3.44
CA SER A 93 -7.08 -8.81 4.54
C SER A 93 -8.08 -7.67 4.77
N GLY A 94 -8.17 -7.20 6.02
CA GLY A 94 -8.92 -5.99 6.38
C GLY A 94 -8.21 -4.67 6.03
N THR A 95 -7.06 -4.71 5.37
CA THR A 95 -6.31 -3.52 4.89
C THR A 95 -7.22 -2.60 4.06
N TYR A 96 -7.95 -3.15 3.07
CA TYR A 96 -8.89 -2.37 2.25
C TYR A 96 -9.95 -1.66 3.09
N ASN A 97 -10.61 -2.39 4.01
CA ASN A 97 -11.63 -1.80 4.88
C ASN A 97 -11.06 -0.73 5.82
N THR A 98 -9.80 -0.85 6.21
CA THR A 98 -9.11 0.16 7.03
C THR A 98 -8.84 1.41 6.23
N ALA A 99 -8.37 1.27 4.98
CA ALA A 99 -8.19 2.37 4.05
C ALA A 99 -9.51 3.13 3.80
N VAL A 100 -10.62 2.42 3.58
CA VAL A 100 -11.97 3.03 3.42
C VAL A 100 -12.41 3.81 4.66
N GLN A 101 -12.16 3.27 5.86
CA GLN A 101 -12.49 3.99 7.09
C GLN A 101 -11.66 5.26 7.22
N ALA A 102 -10.34 5.16 7.02
CA ALA A 102 -9.43 6.30 7.09
C ALA A 102 -9.76 7.37 6.03
N SER A 103 -10.19 6.99 4.82
CA SER A 103 -10.57 7.97 3.79
C SER A 103 -11.81 8.79 4.15
N HIS A 104 -12.68 8.29 5.04
CA HIS A 104 -13.81 9.06 5.57
C HIS A 104 -13.44 9.94 6.78
N MET A 105 -12.24 9.79 7.32
CA MET A 105 -11.76 10.54 8.48
C MET A 105 -10.85 11.71 8.12
N VAL A 106 -10.45 11.82 6.85
CA VAL A 106 -9.52 12.83 6.35
C VAL A 106 -10.22 13.67 5.29
N ASP A 107 -10.13 14.99 5.41
CA ASP A 107 -10.60 15.92 4.39
C ASP A 107 -9.66 15.86 3.17
N GLY A 108 -10.12 15.21 2.09
CA GLY A 108 -9.36 15.10 0.85
C GLY A 108 -10.12 14.33 -0.23
N ASN A 109 -9.65 14.44 -1.48
CA ASN A 109 -10.21 13.66 -2.58
C ASN A 109 -9.52 12.28 -2.64
N ILE A 110 -10.10 11.28 -1.97
CA ILE A 110 -9.51 9.94 -1.79
C ILE A 110 -10.43 8.88 -2.38
N THR A 111 -9.95 8.16 -3.38
CA THR A 111 -10.62 6.99 -3.95
C THR A 111 -9.90 5.71 -3.49
N VAL A 112 -10.61 4.86 -2.75
CA VAL A 112 -10.08 3.58 -2.28
C VAL A 112 -10.57 2.44 -3.18
N ILE A 113 -9.64 1.62 -3.69
CA ILE A 113 -9.91 0.53 -4.64
C ILE A 113 -9.54 -0.80 -4.01
N ASP A 114 -10.49 -1.72 -3.98
CA ASP A 114 -10.24 -3.14 -3.70
C ASP A 114 -9.77 -3.81 -5.00
N SER A 115 -8.49 -4.16 -5.07
CA SER A 115 -7.91 -4.80 -6.27
C SER A 115 -8.46 -6.19 -6.55
N LYS A 116 -9.12 -6.83 -5.57
CA LYS A 116 -9.51 -8.24 -5.61
C LYS A 116 -8.33 -9.19 -5.90
N SER A 117 -7.11 -8.74 -5.64
CA SER A 117 -5.87 -9.46 -5.97
C SER A 117 -4.81 -9.26 -4.88
N ILE A 118 -3.62 -9.82 -5.09
CA ILE A 118 -2.44 -9.68 -4.24
C ILE A 118 -1.20 -9.94 -5.12
N SER A 119 0.00 -9.67 -4.61
CA SER A 119 1.26 -9.88 -5.32
C SER A 119 1.23 -9.14 -6.67
N PHE A 120 1.82 -9.72 -7.71
CA PHE A 120 1.84 -9.13 -9.05
C PHE A 120 0.45 -8.88 -9.65
N GLY A 121 -0.60 -9.54 -9.18
CA GLY A 121 -1.96 -9.21 -9.62
C GLY A 121 -2.43 -7.82 -9.15
N LEU A 122 -2.04 -7.42 -7.93
CA LEU A 122 -2.14 -6.03 -7.46
C LEU A 122 -1.11 -5.14 -8.18
N GLY A 123 0.13 -5.61 -8.29
CA GLY A 123 1.22 -4.89 -8.93
C GLY A 123 0.93 -4.47 -10.38
N TYR A 124 0.33 -5.34 -11.20
CA TYR A 124 -0.03 -5.01 -12.59
C TYR A 124 -1.14 -3.96 -12.68
N GLN A 125 -2.11 -3.98 -11.76
CA GLN A 125 -3.13 -2.93 -11.69
C GLN A 125 -2.50 -1.58 -11.34
N ILE A 126 -1.56 -1.55 -10.39
CA ILE A 126 -0.79 -0.35 -10.05
C ILE A 126 -0.02 0.17 -11.28
N LYS A 127 0.68 -0.71 -12.00
CA LYS A 127 1.41 -0.34 -13.23
C LYS A 127 0.47 0.29 -14.27
N GLN A 128 -0.70 -0.29 -14.46
CA GLN A 128 -1.71 0.24 -15.39
C GLN A 128 -2.20 1.62 -14.96
N ILE A 129 -2.45 1.83 -13.66
CA ILE A 129 -2.84 3.14 -13.11
C ILE A 129 -1.75 4.18 -13.38
N VAL A 130 -0.48 3.83 -13.13
CA VAL A 130 0.68 4.70 -13.41
C VAL A 130 0.70 5.14 -14.88
N GLU A 131 0.54 4.20 -15.81
CA GLU A 131 0.51 4.52 -17.25
C GLU A 131 -0.62 5.49 -17.61
N LEU A 132 -1.83 5.28 -17.07
CA LEU A 132 -2.99 6.12 -17.33
C LEU A 132 -2.81 7.54 -16.78
N VAL A 133 -2.27 7.67 -15.57
CA VAL A 133 -1.95 8.98 -14.93
C VAL A 133 -0.93 9.76 -15.78
N LEU A 134 0.14 9.08 -16.24
CA LEU A 134 1.16 9.69 -17.08
C LEU A 134 0.65 10.12 -18.46
N LEU A 135 -0.27 9.35 -19.05
CA LEU A 135 -0.89 9.69 -20.34
C LEU A 135 -1.80 10.92 -20.24
N GLN A 136 -2.54 11.08 -19.14
CA GLN A 136 -3.35 12.28 -18.90
C GLN A 136 -2.48 13.53 -18.77
N SER A 137 -1.32 13.40 -18.12
CA SER A 137 -0.37 14.50 -17.91
C SER A 137 0.26 15.01 -19.21
N LYS A 138 0.37 14.16 -20.25
CA LYS A 138 0.97 14.50 -21.56
C LYS A 138 0.00 15.12 -22.57
N LYS A 139 -1.30 15.10 -22.29
CA LYS A 139 -2.34 15.65 -23.19
C LYS A 139 -2.61 17.14 -22.97
N ILE A 140 -1.88 17.78 -22.06
CA ILE A 140 -1.86 19.23 -21.82
C ILE A 140 -0.60 19.80 -22.48
#